data_AF-T2IX75-F1
#
_entry.id   AF-T2IX75-F1
#
_cell.length_a   1.000
_cell.length_b   1.000
_cell.length_c   1.000
_cell.angle_alpha   90.00
_cell.angle_beta   90.00
_cell.angle_gamma   90.00
#
_symmetry.space_group_name_H-M   'P 1'
#
loop_
_entity.id
_entity.type
_entity.pdbx_description
1 polymer ?
#
loop_
_entity_poly.entity_id
_entity_poly.type
_entity_poly.pdbx_seq_one_letter_code
_entity_poly.pdbx_strand_id
1 'polypeptide(L)'
;MKLPWYPLSLFSISLTTTLCVYLAIGNPQPEEAVNLNLSATIAPVEASNSIQQGQAIILNGKTYKIPWTQWQQGDKTRIGISDIGAMNLLGLELLSTDDPSLQPVRWFGTNSNQPLPILARFIAPYRYLDITELIQLAGGQLQVNNNTLELNFPIAQINNIRQGNQTWGKRIVLEVDRPTVWQISQAKGHGVVMISGKASATKLSNYGASSSPKPLVNTDEDDLGSPVSQTPESSLFSLEDTGNLTKVHVDLPTAHGLNVFSLSNPNRIVIDVRADGMVPKEIVWTPGIIWRQQLVTINNGRKKTTFPVNWLEIDQRSPRISLKPITTNFNGQTGTAPLVTTAQKWRAAAAINGGFFNRNNQLPLGAIRQDNNWLSSPILGRGAIGWDDKGQVYLNRLALRETITTATGNNIPIAFLNSGYIKAGVSRYTSEWGQSYTPLSDNEIIIVVENNQVIYQQQARKAKSQSYPIPKNGYLLTIRKNAVASSLLSPGTNLTLQSNTIPTEFNQLSHILGAGPLLISNRRIIVNAVSEQFSKGFQKQKASRSAIGVTKRGTIMLVAVHTRVGGSGASLDEMAQIMQSLGATDALNLDGGSSTGLVLGGQLIDRSPVTAARVHNGIGVFVNP
;
A
#
# COMPACT_ATOMS: atom_id res chain seq x y z
N MET A 1 -65.79 -3.15 -69.86
CA MET A 1 -65.48 -3.01 -71.30
C MET A 1 -64.00 -3.28 -71.49
N LYS A 2 -63.71 -4.36 -72.22
CA LYS A 2 -62.47 -4.93 -72.79
C LYS A 2 -61.10 -4.23 -72.57
N LEU A 3 -60.14 -5.05 -72.10
CA LEU A 3 -58.69 -5.12 -72.40
C LEU A 3 -58.38 -5.07 -73.91
N PRO A 4 -57.14 -4.72 -74.36
CA PRO A 4 -55.99 -5.67 -74.44
C PRO A 4 -54.62 -5.00 -74.11
N TRP A 5 -53.49 -5.62 -73.73
CA TRP A 5 -52.72 -6.84 -74.07
C TRP A 5 -51.99 -6.86 -75.45
N TYR A 6 -50.70 -6.43 -75.42
CA TYR A 6 -49.42 -6.90 -76.06
C TYR A 6 -49.33 -7.27 -77.57
N PRO A 7 -48.17 -7.07 -78.26
CA PRO A 7 -46.95 -7.91 -78.11
C PRO A 7 -45.55 -7.26 -78.32
N LEU A 8 -44.53 -8.08 -78.00
CA LEU A 8 -43.08 -7.90 -78.17
C LEU A 8 -42.58 -7.84 -79.64
N SER A 9 -41.46 -7.14 -79.85
CA SER A 9 -40.34 -7.54 -80.73
C SER A 9 -39.09 -6.71 -80.39
N LEU A 10 -38.11 -7.26 -79.66
CA LEU A 10 -36.82 -7.79 -80.16
C LEU A 10 -35.97 -6.78 -80.96
N PHE A 11 -34.95 -6.20 -80.30
CA PHE A 11 -33.62 -6.08 -80.90
C PHE A 11 -32.54 -6.26 -79.82
N SER A 12 -31.84 -7.38 -79.97
CA SER A 12 -30.59 -7.75 -79.34
C SER A 12 -29.45 -6.82 -79.76
N ILE A 13 -28.64 -6.32 -78.82
CA ILE A 13 -27.19 -6.08 -79.00
C ILE A 13 -26.48 -6.35 -77.66
N SER A 14 -25.69 -7.42 -77.69
CA SER A 14 -24.38 -7.62 -77.06
C SER A 14 -24.17 -7.25 -75.58
N LEU A 15 -24.43 -8.26 -74.75
CA LEU A 15 -23.88 -8.50 -73.43
C LEU A 15 -22.36 -8.83 -73.51
N THR A 16 -21.46 -7.86 -73.71
CA THR A 16 -20.00 -8.14 -73.56
C THR A 16 -19.05 -6.95 -73.30
N THR A 17 -19.52 -5.72 -73.11
CA THR A 17 -18.60 -4.55 -73.00
C THR A 17 -18.94 -3.53 -71.91
N THR A 18 -19.64 -3.95 -70.84
CA THR A 18 -19.84 -3.10 -69.64
C THR A 18 -19.48 -3.82 -68.33
N LEU A 19 -18.84 -5.00 -68.41
CA LEU A 19 -18.34 -5.75 -67.25
C LEU A 19 -16.80 -5.70 -67.09
N CYS A 20 -16.09 -4.90 -67.91
CA CYS A 20 -14.63 -4.75 -67.82
C CYS A 20 -14.14 -3.38 -67.31
N VAL A 21 -15.04 -2.49 -66.90
CA VAL A 21 -14.64 -1.19 -66.27
C VAL A 21 -15.04 -1.11 -64.78
N TYR A 22 -15.82 -2.07 -64.26
CA TYR A 22 -16.12 -2.17 -62.82
C TYR A 22 -15.13 -3.06 -62.02
N LEU A 23 -14.13 -3.64 -62.69
CA LEU A 23 -13.10 -4.51 -62.07
C LEU A 23 -11.71 -3.84 -61.97
N ALA A 24 -11.60 -2.53 -62.18
CA ALA A 24 -10.31 -1.81 -62.18
C ALA A 24 -10.20 -0.66 -61.17
N ILE A 25 -11.10 -0.58 -60.18
CA ILE A 25 -10.98 0.38 -59.07
C ILE A 25 -11.12 -0.41 -57.77
N GLY A 26 -9.98 -0.74 -57.18
CA GLY A 26 -9.89 -1.52 -55.96
C GLY A 26 -10.62 -0.84 -54.80
N ASN A 27 -11.67 -1.49 -54.30
CA ASN A 27 -12.12 -1.26 -52.95
C ASN A 27 -11.02 -1.75 -51.99
N PRO A 28 -10.52 -0.93 -51.06
CA PRO A 28 -9.75 -1.48 -49.95
C PRO A 28 -10.68 -2.41 -49.16
N GLN A 29 -10.28 -3.67 -49.09
CA GLN A 29 -10.91 -4.66 -48.20
C GLN A 29 -10.96 -4.08 -46.77
N PRO A 30 -12.05 -4.30 -46.00
CA PRO A 30 -11.95 -4.11 -44.56
C PRO A 30 -10.85 -5.04 -44.05
N GLU A 31 -9.81 -4.48 -43.44
CA GLU A 31 -8.76 -5.25 -42.78
C GLU A 31 -9.43 -6.30 -41.89
N GLU A 32 -9.15 -7.57 -42.16
CA GLU A 32 -9.61 -8.69 -41.34
C GLU A 32 -9.27 -8.39 -39.87
N ALA A 33 -10.30 -8.39 -39.02
CA ALA A 33 -10.10 -8.38 -37.58
C ALA A 33 -9.26 -9.60 -37.23
N VAL A 34 -7.97 -9.37 -36.92
CA VAL A 34 -7.06 -10.43 -36.51
C VAL A 34 -7.62 -11.06 -35.24
N ASN A 35 -8.16 -12.28 -35.36
CA ASN A 35 -8.51 -13.12 -34.22
C ASN A 35 -7.22 -13.57 -33.55
N LEU A 36 -6.68 -12.74 -32.67
CA LEU A 36 -5.51 -13.04 -31.85
C LEU A 36 -5.93 -13.95 -30.69
N ASN A 37 -5.86 -15.26 -30.93
CA ASN A 37 -5.82 -16.25 -29.85
C ASN A 37 -4.41 -16.22 -29.24
N LEU A 38 -4.25 -15.52 -28.11
CA LEU A 38 -3.10 -15.71 -27.23
C LEU A 38 -3.21 -17.10 -26.60
N SER A 39 -2.71 -18.11 -27.29
CA SER A 39 -2.40 -19.38 -26.66
C SER A 39 -1.15 -19.14 -25.82
N ALA A 40 -1.30 -19.02 -24.51
CA ALA A 40 -0.19 -19.10 -23.58
C ALA A 40 0.37 -20.54 -23.62
N THR A 41 1.13 -20.87 -24.66
CA THR A 41 2.05 -21.99 -24.60
C THR A 41 3.09 -21.62 -23.55
N ILE A 42 2.95 -22.19 -22.36
CA ILE A 42 4.02 -22.25 -21.35
C ILE A 42 5.21 -22.87 -22.08
N ALA A 43 6.13 -22.04 -22.56
CA ALA A 43 7.32 -22.54 -23.21
C ALA A 43 8.11 -23.31 -22.14
N PRO A 44 8.40 -24.61 -22.32
CA PRO A 44 9.05 -25.45 -21.32
C PRO A 44 10.55 -25.14 -21.16
N VAL A 45 11.01 -23.99 -21.66
CA VAL A 45 12.41 -23.59 -21.62
C VAL A 45 12.66 -22.84 -20.32
N GLU A 46 13.57 -23.36 -19.49
CA GLU A 46 14.02 -22.71 -18.27
C GLU A 46 14.50 -21.28 -18.59
N ALA A 47 13.90 -20.31 -17.92
CA ALA A 47 14.31 -18.93 -18.04
C ALA A 47 15.66 -18.73 -17.34
N SER A 48 16.61 -18.06 -18.02
CA SER A 48 17.90 -17.72 -17.41
C SER A 48 17.71 -16.86 -16.15
N ASN A 49 18.74 -16.78 -15.29
CA ASN A 49 18.79 -15.70 -14.31
C ASN A 49 18.70 -14.33 -15.01
N SER A 50 18.25 -13.30 -14.27
CA SER A 50 18.06 -11.95 -14.83
C SER A 50 19.34 -11.44 -15.48
N ILE A 51 19.22 -11.00 -16.73
CA ILE A 51 20.32 -10.45 -17.52
C ILE A 51 20.55 -8.99 -17.12
N GLN A 52 19.45 -8.27 -16.90
CA GLN A 52 19.46 -6.84 -16.58
C GLN A 52 18.29 -6.50 -15.66
N GLN A 53 18.48 -5.51 -14.79
CA GLN A 53 17.47 -5.01 -13.87
C GLN A 53 17.61 -3.49 -13.72
N GLY A 54 16.49 -2.83 -13.41
CA GLY A 54 16.50 -1.42 -13.07
C GLY A 54 15.33 -1.02 -12.19
N GLN A 55 15.34 0.23 -11.74
CA GLN A 55 14.36 0.79 -10.80
C GLN A 55 13.57 1.97 -11.38
N ALA A 56 13.77 2.25 -12.67
CA ALA A 56 13.15 3.36 -13.36
C ALA A 56 12.55 2.92 -14.70
N ILE A 57 11.34 3.40 -14.99
CA ILE A 57 10.66 3.24 -16.27
C ILE A 57 10.34 4.63 -16.81
N ILE A 58 10.65 4.90 -18.07
CA ILE A 58 10.19 6.09 -18.79
C ILE A 58 8.99 5.66 -19.64
N LEU A 59 7.81 6.18 -19.33
CA LEU A 59 6.59 5.95 -20.11
C LEU A 59 6.25 7.24 -20.86
N ASN A 60 6.28 7.21 -22.20
CA ASN A 60 6.01 8.35 -23.08
C ASN A 60 6.76 9.62 -22.65
N GLY A 61 8.05 9.48 -22.32
CA GLY A 61 8.93 10.58 -21.89
C GLY A 61 8.86 10.96 -20.40
N LYS A 62 7.97 10.35 -19.60
CA LYS A 62 7.88 10.61 -18.14
C LYS A 62 8.46 9.48 -17.31
N THR A 63 9.32 9.82 -16.35
CA THR A 63 9.99 8.84 -15.49
C THR A 63 9.16 8.42 -14.27
N TYR A 64 9.13 7.13 -14.00
CA TYR A 64 8.48 6.49 -12.87
C TYR A 64 9.47 5.58 -12.13
N LYS A 65 9.39 5.55 -10.79
CA LYS A 65 10.21 4.68 -9.95
C LYS A 65 9.54 3.31 -9.80
N ILE A 66 9.68 2.48 -10.84
CA ILE A 66 9.08 1.15 -10.90
C ILE A 66 10.18 0.13 -11.26
N PRO A 67 10.32 -0.97 -10.51
CA PRO A 67 11.25 -2.03 -10.82
C PRO A 67 10.91 -2.74 -12.14
N TRP A 68 11.95 -3.04 -12.92
CA TRP A 68 11.85 -3.87 -14.13
C TRP A 68 13.04 -4.83 -14.22
N THR A 69 12.88 -5.90 -14.99
CA THR A 69 13.91 -6.89 -15.25
C THR A 69 13.81 -7.46 -16.66
N GLN A 70 14.92 -7.97 -17.17
CA GLN A 70 15.03 -8.64 -18.46
C GLN A 70 15.69 -10.02 -18.27
N TRP A 71 15.19 -11.04 -18.97
CA TRP A 71 15.74 -12.40 -18.95
C TRP A 71 15.65 -13.07 -20.33
N GLN A 72 16.41 -14.14 -20.55
CA GLN A 72 16.27 -15.00 -21.74
C GLN A 72 15.31 -16.14 -21.42
N GLN A 73 14.44 -16.49 -22.36
CA GLN A 73 13.64 -17.70 -22.34
C GLN A 73 13.68 -18.34 -23.73
N GLY A 74 14.52 -19.37 -23.88
CA GLY A 74 14.97 -19.83 -25.20
C GLY A 74 15.71 -18.71 -25.93
N ASP A 75 15.40 -18.52 -27.22
CA ASP A 75 16.00 -17.46 -28.04
C ASP A 75 15.29 -16.10 -27.89
N LYS A 76 14.28 -16.02 -27.01
CA LYS A 76 13.49 -14.80 -26.82
C LYS A 76 13.93 -14.05 -25.56
N THR A 77 14.21 -12.77 -25.76
CA THR A 77 14.41 -11.83 -24.66
C THR A 77 13.07 -11.37 -24.12
N ARG A 78 12.86 -11.55 -22.83
CA ARG A 78 11.64 -11.20 -22.09
C ARG A 78 11.89 -9.99 -21.20
N ILE A 79 10.89 -9.12 -21.07
CA ILE A 79 10.94 -7.92 -20.23
C ILE A 79 9.78 -7.97 -19.26
N GLY A 80 10.09 -7.86 -17.97
CA GLY A 80 9.11 -7.81 -16.90
C GLY A 80 9.11 -6.51 -16.15
N ILE A 81 7.91 -6.08 -15.75
CA ILE A 81 7.68 -4.93 -14.86
C ILE A 81 7.04 -5.48 -13.57
N SER A 82 7.36 -4.91 -12.41
CA SER A 82 6.69 -5.33 -11.17
C SER A 82 5.18 -5.25 -11.32
N ASP A 83 4.45 -6.26 -10.86
CA ASP A 83 3.03 -6.46 -11.18
C ASP A 83 2.13 -5.29 -10.76
N ILE A 84 2.27 -4.80 -9.53
CA ILE A 84 1.54 -3.64 -9.03
C ILE A 84 2.04 -2.36 -9.73
N GLY A 85 3.31 -2.32 -10.13
CA GLY A 85 3.86 -1.27 -10.98
C GLY A 85 3.17 -1.23 -12.34
N ALA A 86 3.02 -2.38 -13.00
CA ALA A 86 2.33 -2.51 -14.29
C ALA A 86 0.83 -2.17 -14.18
N MET A 87 0.17 -2.62 -13.11
CA MET A 87 -1.22 -2.23 -12.78
C MET A 87 -1.36 -0.70 -12.72
N ASN A 88 -0.50 -0.03 -11.96
CA ASN A 88 -0.58 1.42 -11.75
C ASN A 88 -0.08 2.26 -12.94
N LEU A 89 0.86 1.72 -13.73
CA LEU A 89 1.49 2.44 -14.85
C LEU A 89 0.74 2.27 -16.16
N LEU A 90 0.30 1.05 -16.45
CA LEU A 90 -0.33 0.70 -17.74
C LEU A 90 -1.86 0.69 -17.64
N GLY A 91 -2.42 0.61 -16.44
CA GLY A 91 -3.87 0.45 -16.22
C GLY A 91 -4.33 -1.00 -16.30
N LEU A 92 -3.46 -1.98 -16.04
CA LEU A 92 -3.87 -3.40 -16.05
C LEU A 92 -4.80 -3.69 -14.88
N GLU A 93 -5.94 -4.34 -15.13
CA GLU A 93 -6.72 -4.92 -14.04
C GLU A 93 -6.19 -6.33 -13.75
N LEU A 94 -5.45 -6.49 -12.64
CA LEU A 94 -4.97 -7.81 -12.19
C LEU A 94 -6.15 -8.62 -11.62
N LEU A 95 -6.43 -9.79 -12.19
CA LEU A 95 -7.51 -10.68 -11.73
C LEU A 95 -6.98 -11.75 -10.79
N SER A 96 -7.88 -12.53 -10.18
CA SER A 96 -7.49 -13.61 -9.28
C SER A 96 -6.66 -14.68 -9.97
N THR A 97 -5.73 -15.27 -9.24
CA THR A 97 -4.89 -16.40 -9.67
C THR A 97 -4.46 -17.22 -8.46
N ASP A 98 -4.48 -18.55 -8.61
CA ASP A 98 -3.92 -19.52 -7.66
C ASP A 98 -2.51 -19.97 -8.05
N ASP A 99 -2.10 -19.74 -9.30
CA ASP A 99 -0.75 -19.98 -9.79
C ASP A 99 0.09 -18.69 -9.70
N PRO A 100 1.13 -18.63 -8.84
CA PRO A 100 2.00 -17.46 -8.72
C PRO A 100 2.83 -17.17 -9.98
N SER A 101 2.98 -18.13 -10.89
CA SER A 101 3.67 -17.96 -12.18
C SER A 101 2.79 -17.43 -13.31
N LEU A 102 1.49 -17.24 -13.04
CA LEU A 102 0.52 -16.74 -14.00
C LEU A 102 -0.25 -15.55 -13.41
N GLN A 103 -0.58 -14.57 -14.24
CA GLN A 103 -1.39 -13.44 -13.87
C GLN A 103 -2.40 -13.14 -14.98
N PRO A 104 -3.65 -13.60 -14.83
CA PRO A 104 -4.72 -13.14 -15.69
C PRO A 104 -4.94 -11.64 -15.50
N VAL A 105 -5.02 -10.89 -16.60
CA VAL A 105 -5.29 -9.44 -16.59
C VAL A 105 -6.42 -9.08 -17.54
N ARG A 106 -7.06 -7.93 -17.29
CA ARG A 106 -7.92 -7.25 -18.26
C ARG A 106 -7.29 -5.92 -18.65
N TRP A 107 -7.01 -5.75 -19.94
CA TRP A 107 -6.41 -4.53 -20.51
C TRP A 107 -6.58 -4.48 -22.04
N PHE A 108 -7.75 -4.07 -22.53
CA PHE A 108 -8.15 -4.13 -23.95
C PHE A 108 -7.95 -5.52 -24.64
N GLY A 109 -8.94 -6.00 -25.39
CA GLY A 109 -8.92 -7.31 -26.06
C GLY A 109 -9.09 -8.44 -25.03
N THR A 110 -9.92 -9.45 -25.26
CA THR A 110 -10.20 -10.18 -26.49
C THR A 110 -11.67 -10.08 -26.91
N ASN A 111 -11.98 -10.48 -28.15
CA ASN A 111 -13.34 -10.55 -28.70
C ASN A 111 -14.32 -11.42 -27.87
N SER A 112 -13.84 -12.11 -26.84
CA SER A 112 -14.56 -13.11 -26.04
C SER A 112 -14.75 -12.74 -24.55
N ASN A 113 -14.46 -11.49 -24.13
CA ASN A 113 -14.45 -11.10 -22.70
C ASN A 113 -13.49 -11.95 -21.83
N GLN A 114 -12.56 -12.70 -22.43
CA GLN A 114 -11.65 -13.58 -21.70
C GLN A 114 -10.43 -12.81 -21.19
N PRO A 115 -10.00 -13.03 -19.94
CA PRO A 115 -8.75 -12.52 -19.40
C PRO A 115 -7.53 -12.89 -20.24
N LEU A 116 -6.53 -12.00 -20.29
CA LEU A 116 -5.23 -12.26 -20.89
C LEU A 116 -4.30 -12.91 -19.86
N PRO A 117 -3.85 -14.16 -20.05
CA PRO A 117 -2.87 -14.78 -19.18
C PRO A 117 -1.48 -14.18 -19.43
N ILE A 118 -0.89 -13.56 -18.41
CA ILE A 118 0.48 -13.04 -18.46
C ILE A 118 1.38 -13.88 -17.56
N LEU A 119 2.57 -14.27 -18.06
CA LEU A 119 3.56 -14.96 -17.22
C LEU A 119 4.08 -14.03 -16.12
N ALA A 120 4.26 -14.59 -14.94
CA ALA A 120 4.78 -13.89 -13.78
C ALA A 120 6.00 -14.61 -13.21
N ARG A 121 6.99 -13.84 -12.76
CA ARG A 121 8.22 -14.35 -12.16
C ARG A 121 8.55 -13.60 -10.89
N PHE A 122 8.75 -14.34 -9.80
CA PHE A 122 9.23 -13.76 -8.56
C PHE A 122 10.76 -13.65 -8.57
N ILE A 123 11.29 -12.45 -8.38
CA ILE A 123 12.71 -12.18 -8.13
C ILE A 123 12.75 -11.17 -6.99
N ALA A 124 13.15 -11.64 -5.81
CA ALA A 124 13.03 -10.87 -4.58
C ALA A 124 13.61 -9.44 -4.71
N PRO A 125 12.90 -8.42 -4.21
CA PRO A 125 11.64 -8.48 -3.45
C PRO A 125 10.37 -8.32 -4.31
N TYR A 126 10.43 -8.52 -5.63
CA TYR A 126 9.34 -8.17 -6.55
C TYR A 126 8.81 -9.37 -7.34
N ARG A 127 7.54 -9.32 -7.71
CA ARG A 127 6.93 -10.20 -8.71
C ARG A 127 6.78 -9.42 -10.02
N TYR A 128 7.38 -9.91 -11.09
CA TYR A 128 7.42 -9.26 -12.40
C TYR A 128 6.45 -9.93 -13.35
N LEU A 129 5.66 -9.15 -14.10
CA LEU A 129 4.82 -9.63 -15.19
C LEU A 129 5.57 -9.47 -16.51
N ASP A 130 5.63 -10.53 -17.33
CA ASP A 130 6.18 -10.46 -18.69
C ASP A 130 5.25 -9.63 -19.57
N ILE A 131 5.69 -8.43 -19.92
CA ILE A 131 4.92 -7.48 -20.72
C ILE A 131 5.30 -7.52 -22.21
N THR A 132 6.25 -8.37 -22.63
CA THR A 132 6.83 -8.33 -23.98
C THR A 132 5.77 -8.37 -25.07
N GLU A 133 4.91 -9.39 -25.08
CA GLU A 133 3.83 -9.48 -26.07
C GLU A 133 2.74 -8.43 -25.85
N LEU A 134 2.43 -8.08 -24.60
CA LEU A 134 1.39 -7.12 -24.26
C LEU A 134 1.66 -5.74 -24.88
N ILE A 135 2.89 -5.25 -24.77
CA ILE A 135 3.27 -3.94 -25.34
C ILE A 135 3.23 -3.98 -26.86
N GLN A 136 3.72 -5.06 -27.47
CA GLN A 136 3.70 -5.23 -28.93
C GLN A 136 2.28 -5.24 -29.49
N LEU A 137 1.34 -5.91 -28.81
CA LEU A 137 -0.07 -5.96 -29.19
C LEU A 137 -0.76 -4.59 -29.17
N ALA A 138 -0.32 -3.70 -28.29
CA ALA A 138 -0.80 -2.31 -28.24
C ALA A 138 -0.05 -1.37 -29.20
N GLY A 139 0.84 -1.90 -30.06
CA GLY A 139 1.68 -1.12 -30.96
C GLY A 139 2.75 -0.30 -30.26
N GLY A 140 3.07 -0.62 -29.00
CA GLY A 140 4.12 0.04 -28.23
C GLY A 140 5.52 -0.46 -28.54
N GLN A 141 6.52 0.33 -28.16
CA GLN A 141 7.94 0.04 -28.31
C GLN A 141 8.61 -0.11 -26.93
N LEU A 142 9.53 -1.06 -26.86
CA LEU A 142 10.31 -1.41 -25.67
C LEU A 142 11.79 -1.15 -25.96
N GLN A 143 12.45 -0.32 -25.16
CA GLN A 143 13.89 -0.11 -25.25
C GLN A 143 14.53 -0.12 -23.87
N VAL A 144 15.60 -0.92 -23.72
CA VAL A 144 16.38 -0.98 -22.49
C VAL A 144 17.59 -0.04 -22.62
N ASN A 145 17.67 0.94 -21.74
CA ASN A 145 18.74 1.94 -21.68
C ASN A 145 19.42 1.87 -20.31
N ASN A 146 20.42 1.00 -20.16
CA ASN A 146 21.15 0.76 -18.90
C ASN A 146 20.20 0.46 -17.72
N ASN A 147 20.01 1.41 -16.79
CA ASN A 147 19.20 1.21 -15.59
C ASN A 147 17.71 1.58 -15.79
N THR A 148 17.33 1.98 -17.01
CA THR A 148 16.00 2.50 -17.33
C THR A 148 15.38 1.70 -18.46
N LEU A 149 14.10 1.35 -18.31
CA LEU A 149 13.27 0.78 -19.37
C LEU A 149 12.42 1.89 -19.97
N GLU A 150 12.51 2.11 -21.28
CA GLU A 150 11.69 3.06 -22.01
C GLU A 150 10.52 2.34 -22.69
N LEU A 151 9.32 2.84 -22.43
CA LEU A 151 8.04 2.38 -22.94
C LEU A 151 7.39 3.52 -23.72
N ASN A 152 7.29 3.36 -25.03
CA ASN A 152 6.65 4.34 -25.88
C ASN A 152 5.41 3.74 -26.54
N PHE A 153 4.24 4.31 -26.24
CA PHE A 153 2.98 3.93 -26.86
C PHE A 153 2.53 4.99 -27.87
N PRO A 154 1.92 4.59 -28.99
CA PRO A 154 1.22 5.51 -29.86
C PRO A 154 0.14 6.28 -29.08
N ILE A 155 0.05 7.59 -29.29
CA ILE A 155 -0.99 8.42 -28.65
C ILE A 155 -2.36 8.06 -29.23
N ALA A 156 -3.28 7.59 -28.39
CA ALA A 156 -4.63 7.24 -28.80
C ALA A 156 -5.49 8.49 -29.08
N GLN A 157 -6.43 8.39 -30.01
CA GLN A 157 -7.46 9.39 -30.23
C GLN A 157 -8.70 9.06 -29.39
N ILE A 158 -9.11 10.00 -28.54
CA ILE A 158 -10.36 9.91 -27.79
C ILE A 158 -11.47 10.46 -28.67
N ASN A 159 -12.16 9.54 -29.34
CA ASN A 159 -13.17 9.85 -30.34
C ASN A 159 -14.46 10.35 -29.70
N ASN A 160 -14.79 9.86 -28.52
CA ASN A 160 -16.07 10.13 -27.88
C ASN A 160 -16.01 10.05 -26.36
N ILE A 161 -16.77 10.92 -25.69
CA ILE A 161 -16.89 10.92 -24.23
C ILE A 161 -18.37 11.00 -23.91
N ARG A 162 -18.84 10.04 -23.12
CA ARG A 162 -20.24 9.94 -22.70
C ARG A 162 -20.29 9.82 -21.19
N GLN A 163 -21.33 10.40 -20.58
CA GLN A 163 -21.65 10.17 -19.18
C GLN A 163 -23.07 9.63 -19.03
N GLY A 164 -23.31 8.85 -17.99
CA GLY A 164 -24.63 8.34 -17.66
C GLY A 164 -24.78 8.01 -16.19
N ASN A 165 -25.99 8.20 -15.67
CA ASN A 165 -26.35 7.70 -14.35
C ASN A 165 -26.48 6.17 -14.39
N GLN A 166 -26.10 5.53 -13.30
CA GLN A 166 -26.19 4.09 -13.08
C GLN A 166 -26.84 3.84 -11.71
N THR A 167 -27.30 2.62 -11.46
CA THR A 167 -27.95 2.28 -10.17
C THR A 167 -27.02 2.45 -8.97
N TRP A 168 -25.71 2.35 -9.19
CA TRP A 168 -24.66 2.43 -8.16
C TRP A 168 -23.90 3.78 -8.16
N GLY A 169 -24.24 4.73 -9.04
CA GLY A 169 -23.53 6.01 -9.14
C GLY A 169 -23.53 6.58 -10.55
N LYS A 170 -22.37 7.01 -11.04
CA LYS A 170 -22.21 7.60 -12.37
C LYS A 170 -21.11 6.90 -13.14
N ARG A 171 -21.26 6.83 -14.47
CA ARG A 171 -20.30 6.25 -15.40
C ARG A 171 -19.88 7.29 -16.41
N ILE A 172 -18.57 7.39 -16.65
CA ILE A 172 -17.97 8.11 -17.77
C ILE A 172 -17.34 7.06 -18.69
N VAL A 173 -17.57 7.17 -19.99
CA VAL A 173 -17.03 6.26 -21.01
C VAL A 173 -16.27 7.09 -22.03
N LEU A 174 -14.99 6.77 -22.21
CA LEU A 174 -14.14 7.34 -23.24
C LEU A 174 -13.89 6.27 -24.30
N GLU A 175 -14.35 6.53 -25.52
CA GLU A 175 -14.10 5.68 -26.69
C GLU A 175 -12.75 6.07 -27.30
N VAL A 176 -11.84 5.09 -27.42
CA VAL A 176 -10.49 5.28 -27.94
C VAL A 176 -10.30 4.47 -29.22
N ASP A 177 -9.54 5.00 -30.17
CA ASP A 177 -9.26 4.32 -31.45
C ASP A 177 -8.38 3.07 -31.29
N ARG A 178 -7.59 3.00 -30.23
CA ARG A 178 -6.64 1.91 -29.95
C ARG A 178 -6.45 1.66 -28.45
N PRO A 179 -5.89 0.51 -28.05
CA PRO A 179 -5.41 0.29 -26.69
C PRO A 179 -4.43 1.39 -26.26
N THR A 180 -4.56 1.86 -25.02
CA THR A 180 -3.69 2.89 -24.46
C THR A 180 -3.41 2.62 -22.97
N VAL A 181 -2.60 3.45 -22.35
CA VAL A 181 -2.29 3.38 -20.93
C VAL A 181 -2.99 4.49 -20.16
N TRP A 182 -3.37 4.20 -18.92
CA TRP A 182 -3.92 5.18 -18.02
C TRP A 182 -3.45 4.98 -16.60
N GLN A 183 -3.54 6.05 -15.81
CA GLN A 183 -3.14 6.10 -14.42
C GLN A 183 -4.23 6.77 -13.61
N ILE A 184 -4.35 6.39 -12.34
CA ILE A 184 -5.38 6.90 -11.44
C ILE A 184 -4.70 7.53 -10.24
N SER A 185 -5.13 8.74 -9.87
CA SER A 185 -4.79 9.36 -8.59
C SER A 185 -6.07 9.85 -7.95
N GLN A 186 -6.29 9.51 -6.68
CA GLN A 186 -7.44 9.98 -5.93
C GLN A 186 -7.05 10.49 -4.54
N ALA A 187 -7.75 11.52 -4.10
CA ALA A 187 -7.74 12.02 -2.73
C ALA A 187 -9.16 12.39 -2.32
N LYS A 188 -9.35 12.86 -1.09
CA LYS A 188 -10.68 13.23 -0.57
C LYS A 188 -11.35 14.25 -1.47
N GLY A 189 -12.53 13.89 -2.00
CA GLY A 189 -13.37 14.77 -2.81
C GLY A 189 -12.98 14.88 -4.29
N HIS A 190 -11.85 14.32 -4.72
CA HIS A 190 -11.37 14.51 -6.10
C HIS A 190 -10.53 13.34 -6.60
N GLY A 191 -10.81 12.89 -7.82
CA GLY A 191 -10.04 11.88 -8.54
C GLY A 191 -9.58 12.40 -9.89
N VAL A 192 -8.46 11.88 -10.38
CA VAL A 192 -7.90 12.20 -11.70
C VAL A 192 -7.55 10.89 -12.40
N VAL A 193 -8.09 10.71 -13.60
CA VAL A 193 -7.69 9.63 -14.52
C VAL A 193 -6.85 10.26 -15.63
N MET A 194 -5.58 9.88 -15.71
CA MET A 194 -4.62 10.40 -16.70
C MET A 194 -4.47 9.36 -17.81
N ILE A 195 -4.90 9.69 -19.02
CA ILE A 195 -4.94 8.77 -20.16
C ILE A 195 -3.94 9.26 -21.21
N SER A 196 -3.08 8.37 -21.69
CA SER A 196 -2.16 8.66 -22.81
C SER A 196 -2.92 8.72 -24.14
N GLY A 197 -3.61 9.83 -24.35
CA GLY A 197 -4.44 10.04 -25.51
C GLY A 197 -4.80 11.51 -25.67
N LYS A 198 -5.18 11.88 -26.89
CA LYS A 198 -5.59 13.22 -27.27
C LYS A 198 -7.11 13.26 -27.45
N ALA A 199 -7.77 14.25 -26.85
CA ALA A 199 -9.18 14.50 -27.09
C ALA A 199 -9.36 15.47 -28.27
N SER A 200 -10.36 15.24 -29.11
CA SER A 200 -10.67 16.17 -30.21
C SER A 200 -11.20 17.51 -29.66
N ALA A 201 -10.60 18.63 -30.09
CA ALA A 201 -10.89 20.00 -29.66
C ALA A 201 -12.38 20.40 -29.74
N THR A 202 -13.12 19.84 -30.70
CA THR A 202 -14.56 20.10 -30.93
C THR A 202 -15.50 19.47 -29.90
N LYS A 203 -15.01 18.64 -28.97
CA LYS A 203 -15.83 17.99 -27.91
C LYS A 203 -15.49 18.46 -26.49
N LEU A 204 -14.45 19.26 -26.31
CA LEU A 204 -14.05 19.88 -25.03
C LEU A 204 -14.98 21.02 -24.59
N SER A 205 -15.69 21.66 -25.53
CA SER A 205 -16.59 22.80 -25.26
C SER A 205 -17.88 22.43 -24.51
N ASN A 206 -18.30 21.15 -24.51
CA ASN A 206 -19.55 20.72 -23.88
C ASN A 206 -19.42 20.36 -22.38
N TYR A 207 -18.18 20.26 -21.85
CA TYR A 207 -17.94 19.75 -20.49
C TYR A 207 -17.06 20.67 -19.62
N GLY A 208 -16.92 21.94 -20.00
CA GLY A 208 -16.23 22.96 -19.21
C GLY A 208 -14.71 22.72 -19.14
N ALA A 209 -13.95 23.47 -19.93
CA ALA A 209 -12.53 23.63 -19.68
C ALA A 209 -12.36 24.47 -18.40
N SER A 210 -12.20 23.84 -17.23
CA SER A 210 -11.79 24.56 -16.03
C SER A 210 -10.28 24.77 -16.08
N SER A 211 -9.85 26.00 -16.34
CA SER A 211 -8.45 26.41 -16.47
C SER A 211 -7.75 26.61 -15.13
N SER A 212 -8.14 25.89 -14.07
CA SER A 212 -7.52 26.06 -12.76
C SER A 212 -7.45 24.73 -12.00
N PRO A 213 -6.25 24.17 -11.79
CA PRO A 213 -6.09 22.97 -10.97
C PRO A 213 -6.56 23.29 -9.56
N LYS A 214 -7.62 22.62 -9.08
CA LYS A 214 -7.82 22.50 -7.62
C LYS A 214 -6.64 21.69 -7.10
N PRO A 215 -5.79 22.24 -6.21
CA PRO A 215 -4.69 21.47 -5.65
C PRO A 215 -5.25 20.20 -5.00
N LEU A 216 -4.57 19.07 -5.17
CA LEU A 216 -4.78 17.92 -4.29
C LEU A 216 -4.40 18.37 -2.88
N VAL A 217 -5.36 18.92 -2.13
CA VAL A 217 -5.12 19.36 -0.76
C VAL A 217 -4.92 18.11 0.08
N ASN A 218 -3.71 17.96 0.60
CA ASN A 218 -3.35 16.96 1.59
C ASN A 218 -4.05 17.31 2.90
N THR A 219 -5.35 17.02 2.99
CA THR A 219 -6.08 17.07 4.25
C THR A 219 -5.87 15.75 4.95
N ASP A 220 -5.34 15.81 6.17
CA ASP A 220 -5.22 14.65 7.06
C ASP A 220 -6.57 13.89 7.05
N GLU A 221 -6.53 12.58 6.76
CA GLU A 221 -7.72 11.70 6.87
C GLU A 221 -8.38 11.75 8.26
N ASP A 222 -7.68 12.30 9.24
CA ASP A 222 -8.12 12.49 10.62
C ASP A 222 -9.15 13.62 10.80
N ASP A 223 -9.42 14.45 9.77
CA ASP A 223 -10.54 15.41 9.81
C ASP A 223 -11.88 14.71 9.51
N LEU A 224 -12.32 13.96 10.51
CA LEU A 224 -13.60 13.31 10.60
C LEU A 224 -14.67 14.33 11.01
N GLY A 225 -15.39 14.88 10.02
CA GLY A 225 -16.77 15.30 10.25
C GLY A 225 -17.18 16.67 9.76
N SER A 226 -16.33 17.46 9.11
CA SER A 226 -16.82 18.68 8.46
C SER A 226 -17.57 18.31 7.18
N PRO A 227 -18.88 18.59 7.04
CA PRO A 227 -19.51 18.56 5.74
C PRO A 227 -18.81 19.63 4.90
N VAL A 228 -18.10 19.23 3.85
CA VAL A 228 -17.75 20.18 2.80
C VAL A 228 -19.08 20.51 2.14
N SER A 229 -19.69 21.60 2.61
CA SER A 229 -20.85 22.23 1.98
C SER A 229 -20.33 22.95 0.74
N GLN A 230 -19.97 22.18 -0.28
CA GLN A 230 -19.81 22.71 -1.63
C GLN A 230 -21.00 22.19 -2.43
N THR A 231 -21.86 23.15 -2.78
CA THR A 231 -22.87 23.02 -3.83
C THR A 231 -22.19 22.36 -5.05
N PRO A 232 -22.71 21.25 -5.60
CA PRO A 232 -22.09 20.62 -6.75
C PRO A 232 -22.11 21.62 -7.92
N GLU A 233 -20.94 21.98 -8.44
CA GLU A 233 -20.86 22.53 -9.79
C GLU A 233 -21.52 21.52 -10.75
N SER A 234 -22.24 22.01 -11.75
CA SER A 234 -23.19 21.25 -12.57
C SER A 234 -22.59 20.09 -13.38
N SER A 235 -21.27 19.93 -13.41
CA SER A 235 -20.54 18.87 -14.12
C SER A 235 -19.73 18.02 -13.14
N LEU A 236 -20.00 16.70 -13.08
CA LEU A 236 -19.27 15.74 -12.22
C LEU A 236 -17.77 15.67 -12.56
N PHE A 237 -17.41 16.04 -13.80
CA PHE A 237 -16.05 15.94 -14.27
C PHE A 237 -15.70 17.09 -15.20
N SER A 238 -14.41 17.37 -15.32
CA SER A 238 -13.83 18.27 -16.32
C SER A 238 -12.64 17.61 -17.01
N LEU A 239 -12.20 18.18 -18.14
CA LEU A 239 -11.14 17.64 -18.98
C LEU A 239 -9.99 18.64 -19.11
N GLU A 240 -8.76 18.12 -19.02
CA GLU A 240 -7.53 18.84 -19.34
C GLU A 240 -6.79 18.04 -20.43
N ASP A 241 -6.48 18.64 -21.57
CA ASP A 241 -5.69 17.99 -22.64
C ASP A 241 -4.40 18.76 -22.88
N THR A 242 -3.26 18.08 -22.80
CA THR A 242 -1.92 18.65 -23.06
C THR A 242 -1.36 18.23 -24.42
N GLY A 243 -2.19 17.66 -25.30
CA GLY A 243 -1.85 17.21 -26.65
C GLY A 243 -1.46 15.73 -26.74
N ASN A 244 -0.75 15.22 -25.73
CA ASN A 244 -0.34 13.81 -25.61
C ASN A 244 -0.94 13.10 -24.39
N LEU A 245 -1.64 13.84 -23.53
CA LEU A 245 -2.23 13.34 -22.30
C LEU A 245 -3.57 14.04 -22.07
N THR A 246 -4.62 13.26 -21.86
CA THR A 246 -5.92 13.76 -21.42
C THR A 246 -6.13 13.38 -19.97
N LYS A 247 -6.43 14.35 -19.11
CA LYS A 247 -6.82 14.15 -17.72
C LYS A 247 -8.31 14.33 -17.57
N VAL A 248 -8.96 13.35 -16.93
CA VAL A 248 -10.36 13.42 -16.51
C VAL A 248 -10.37 13.73 -15.02
N HIS A 249 -10.68 14.97 -14.67
CA HIS A 249 -10.87 15.41 -13.30
C HIS A 249 -12.28 15.06 -12.86
N VAL A 250 -12.45 14.35 -11.75
CA VAL A 250 -13.73 13.86 -11.27
C VAL A 250 -13.95 14.34 -9.85
N ASP A 251 -15.04 15.07 -9.62
CA ASP A 251 -15.48 15.39 -8.27
C ASP A 251 -16.10 14.14 -7.64
N LEU A 252 -15.52 13.69 -6.53
CA LEU A 252 -15.91 12.47 -5.84
C LEU A 252 -16.83 12.81 -4.66
N PRO A 253 -18.08 12.32 -4.64
CA PRO A 253 -18.90 12.39 -3.43
C PRO A 253 -18.22 11.69 -2.25
N THR A 254 -18.63 12.04 -1.03
CA THR A 254 -18.12 11.39 0.18
C THR A 254 -18.23 9.86 0.09
N ALA A 255 -17.14 9.17 0.45
CA ALA A 255 -17.02 7.72 0.41
C ALA A 255 -17.23 7.07 -0.97
N HIS A 256 -17.15 7.84 -2.06
CA HIS A 256 -17.02 7.32 -3.42
C HIS A 256 -15.55 7.26 -3.84
N GLY A 257 -15.23 6.29 -4.68
CA GLY A 257 -13.95 6.17 -5.35
C GLY A 257 -14.13 5.94 -6.84
N LEU A 258 -13.01 5.79 -7.53
CA LEU A 258 -12.97 5.45 -8.94
C LEU A 258 -12.76 3.94 -9.12
N ASN A 259 -13.61 3.31 -9.93
CA ASN A 259 -13.33 2.01 -10.52
C ASN A 259 -13.12 2.20 -12.03
N VAL A 260 -11.90 1.99 -12.51
CA VAL A 260 -11.53 2.26 -13.90
C VAL A 260 -11.06 0.97 -14.57
N PHE A 261 -11.66 0.65 -15.71
CA PHE A 261 -11.34 -0.55 -16.47
C PHE A 261 -11.51 -0.31 -17.97
N SER A 262 -11.00 -1.23 -18.78
CA SER A 262 -11.12 -1.18 -20.24
C SER A 262 -12.14 -2.18 -20.77
N LEU A 263 -12.74 -1.85 -21.91
CA LEU A 263 -13.56 -2.73 -22.73
C LEU A 263 -13.04 -2.71 -24.17
N SER A 264 -13.42 -3.72 -24.95
CA SER A 264 -13.16 -3.78 -26.39
C SER A 264 -14.44 -3.87 -27.20
N ASN A 265 -14.30 -3.72 -28.52
CA ASN A 265 -15.38 -3.76 -29.51
C ASN A 265 -16.54 -2.78 -29.20
N PRO A 266 -16.32 -1.45 -29.28
CA PRO A 266 -15.05 -0.76 -29.54
C PRO A 266 -14.20 -0.58 -28.26
N ASN A 267 -12.92 -0.18 -28.43
CA ASN A 267 -12.02 0.09 -27.31
C ASN A 267 -12.54 1.27 -26.48
N ARG A 268 -12.70 1.05 -25.17
CA ARG A 268 -13.23 2.04 -24.24
C ARG A 268 -12.49 2.02 -22.92
N ILE A 269 -12.28 3.18 -22.33
CA ILE A 269 -11.95 3.34 -20.92
C ILE A 269 -13.23 3.73 -20.20
N VAL A 270 -13.60 2.95 -19.20
CA VAL A 270 -14.80 3.16 -18.38
C VAL A 270 -14.38 3.60 -17.00
N ILE A 271 -14.94 4.71 -16.53
CA ILE A 271 -14.68 5.30 -15.21
C ILE A 271 -16.01 5.28 -14.44
N ASP A 272 -16.09 4.41 -13.45
CA ASP A 272 -17.23 4.30 -12.56
C ASP A 272 -16.96 5.09 -11.27
N VAL A 273 -17.85 6.03 -10.94
CA VAL A 273 -17.85 6.78 -9.68
C VAL A 273 -18.86 6.16 -8.75
N ARG A 274 -18.39 5.44 -7.73
CA ARG A 274 -19.24 4.61 -6.86
C ARG A 274 -18.66 4.39 -5.47
N ALA A 275 -19.52 4.09 -4.50
CA ALA A 275 -19.13 3.88 -3.11
C ALA A 275 -18.57 2.46 -2.82
N ASP A 276 -18.85 1.51 -3.70
CA ASP A 276 -18.48 0.10 -3.61
C ASP A 276 -17.55 -0.30 -4.78
N GLY A 277 -16.62 0.60 -5.14
CA GLY A 277 -15.76 0.45 -6.31
C GLY A 277 -14.66 -0.61 -6.20
N MET A 278 -14.46 -1.20 -5.02
CA MET A 278 -13.47 -2.27 -4.84
C MET A 278 -13.90 -3.53 -5.58
N VAL A 279 -13.08 -3.97 -6.52
CA VAL A 279 -13.26 -5.25 -7.23
C VAL A 279 -12.63 -6.38 -6.40
N PRO A 280 -13.38 -7.41 -5.98
CA PRO A 280 -12.81 -8.52 -5.24
C PRO A 280 -11.69 -9.24 -6.00
N LYS A 281 -10.57 -9.57 -5.35
CA LYS A 281 -9.53 -10.43 -5.93
C LYS A 281 -8.78 -11.24 -4.87
N GLU A 282 -8.17 -12.32 -5.34
CA GLU A 282 -7.28 -13.20 -4.60
C GLU A 282 -6.12 -13.60 -5.51
N ILE A 283 -4.91 -13.15 -5.16
CA ILE A 283 -3.70 -13.40 -5.94
C ILE A 283 -2.71 -14.13 -5.03
N VAL A 284 -2.45 -15.40 -5.34
CA VAL A 284 -1.28 -16.10 -4.81
C VAL A 284 -0.05 -15.43 -5.43
N TRP A 285 0.54 -14.50 -4.70
CA TRP A 285 1.56 -13.59 -5.24
C TRP A 285 2.92 -14.29 -5.34
N THR A 286 3.27 -15.05 -4.31
CA THR A 286 4.41 -15.98 -4.30
C THR A 286 4.08 -17.06 -3.27
N PRO A 287 4.70 -18.25 -3.30
CA PRO A 287 4.46 -19.27 -2.27
C PRO A 287 4.58 -18.69 -0.85
N GLY A 288 3.47 -18.76 -0.10
CA GLY A 288 3.35 -18.25 1.26
C GLY A 288 2.92 -16.79 1.42
N ILE A 289 2.69 -16.04 0.34
CA ILE A 289 2.08 -14.69 0.37
C ILE A 289 0.88 -14.64 -0.58
N ILE A 290 -0.32 -14.40 -0.02
CA ILE A 290 -1.55 -14.21 -0.79
C ILE A 290 -2.05 -12.79 -0.57
N TRP A 291 -2.31 -12.06 -1.66
CA TRP A 291 -3.01 -10.78 -1.61
C TRP A 291 -4.49 -10.99 -1.83
N ARG A 292 -5.30 -10.45 -0.92
CA ARG A 292 -6.75 -10.38 -1.06
C ARG A 292 -7.26 -8.95 -0.94
N GLN A 293 -8.30 -8.63 -1.71
CA GLN A 293 -9.13 -7.45 -1.47
C GLN A 293 -10.58 -7.80 -1.68
N GLN A 294 -11.47 -7.44 -0.76
CA GLN A 294 -12.89 -7.82 -0.81
C GLN A 294 -13.77 -6.82 -0.05
N LEU A 295 -15.07 -6.80 -0.40
CA LEU A 295 -16.09 -6.14 0.40
C LEU A 295 -16.52 -7.07 1.55
N VAL A 296 -16.23 -6.68 2.78
CA VAL A 296 -16.54 -7.43 4.01
C VAL A 296 -17.73 -6.80 4.71
N THR A 297 -18.83 -7.55 4.84
CA THR A 297 -20.01 -7.12 5.58
C THR A 297 -19.98 -7.63 7.01
N ILE A 298 -19.99 -6.71 7.98
CA ILE A 298 -20.15 -7.02 9.41
C ILE A 298 -21.57 -6.70 9.88
N ASN A 299 -22.01 -7.42 10.90
CA ASN A 299 -23.30 -7.20 11.55
C ASN A 299 -23.09 -6.69 12.98
N ASN A 300 -23.39 -5.41 13.22
CA ASN A 300 -23.28 -4.81 14.54
C ASN A 300 -24.58 -4.91 15.37
N GLY A 301 -25.42 -5.92 15.08
CA GLY A 301 -26.69 -6.19 15.72
C GLY A 301 -27.85 -5.32 15.20
N ARG A 302 -27.61 -4.04 14.92
CA ARG A 302 -28.66 -3.09 14.46
C ARG A 302 -28.57 -2.75 12.96
N LYS A 303 -27.39 -2.90 12.35
CA LYS A 303 -27.15 -2.54 10.95
C LYS A 303 -26.04 -3.40 10.34
N LYS A 304 -26.26 -3.87 9.10
CA LYS A 304 -25.18 -4.43 8.28
C LYS A 304 -24.35 -3.28 7.71
N THR A 305 -23.04 -3.34 7.90
CA THR A 305 -22.09 -2.37 7.33
C THR A 305 -21.07 -3.10 6.49
N THR A 306 -20.80 -2.59 5.29
CA THR A 306 -19.83 -3.17 4.36
C THR A 306 -18.59 -2.31 4.27
N PHE A 307 -17.42 -2.93 4.39
CA PHE A 307 -16.11 -2.29 4.29
C PHE A 307 -15.33 -2.87 3.10
N PRO A 308 -14.71 -2.04 2.25
CA PRO A 308 -13.61 -2.50 1.41
C PRO A 308 -12.40 -2.80 2.29
N VAL A 309 -11.87 -4.02 2.18
CA VAL A 309 -10.76 -4.52 3.00
C VAL A 309 -9.67 -5.05 2.08
N ASN A 310 -8.43 -4.59 2.29
CA ASN A 310 -7.22 -5.12 1.66
C ASN A 310 -6.42 -5.87 2.71
N TRP A 311 -5.93 -7.07 2.38
CA TRP A 311 -5.04 -7.78 3.27
C TRP A 311 -4.07 -8.71 2.57
N LEU A 312 -3.01 -9.04 3.30
CA LEU A 312 -2.05 -10.08 2.94
C LEU A 312 -2.17 -11.23 3.93
N GLU A 313 -2.13 -12.45 3.42
CA GLU A 313 -1.97 -13.67 4.20
C GLU A 313 -0.55 -14.18 4.05
N ILE A 314 0.15 -14.33 5.17
CA ILE A 314 1.58 -14.63 5.23
C ILE A 314 1.77 -15.94 6.00
N ASP A 315 2.34 -16.95 5.33
CA ASP A 315 2.74 -18.20 5.97
C ASP A 315 4.19 -18.11 6.46
N GLN A 316 4.39 -17.52 7.64
CA GLN A 316 5.71 -17.35 8.25
C GLN A 316 6.42 -18.68 8.56
N ARG A 317 5.70 -19.81 8.57
CA ARG A 317 6.32 -21.14 8.76
C ARG A 317 7.04 -21.64 7.51
N SER A 318 6.83 -20.99 6.37
CA SER A 318 7.64 -21.21 5.18
C SER A 318 9.08 -20.77 5.47
N PRO A 319 10.09 -21.62 5.21
CA PRO A 319 11.50 -21.25 5.44
C PRO A 319 11.97 -20.10 4.55
N ARG A 320 11.20 -19.77 3.50
CA ARG A 320 11.48 -18.64 2.61
C ARG A 320 10.96 -17.32 3.16
N ILE A 321 10.09 -17.31 4.17
CA ILE A 321 9.44 -16.11 4.66
C ILE A 321 10.00 -15.72 6.03
N SER A 322 10.39 -14.47 6.18
CA SER A 322 10.71 -13.87 7.48
C SER A 322 10.00 -12.54 7.66
N LEU A 323 9.72 -12.17 8.90
CA LEU A 323 9.08 -10.89 9.25
C LEU A 323 9.97 -10.15 10.24
N LYS A 324 10.11 -8.83 10.09
CA LYS A 324 10.83 -7.98 11.05
C LYS A 324 10.11 -6.66 11.25
N PRO A 325 10.19 -6.05 12.44
CA PRO A 325 9.95 -4.62 12.56
C PRO A 325 10.93 -3.89 11.64
N ILE A 326 10.44 -2.92 10.90
CA ILE A 326 11.25 -2.05 10.04
C ILE A 326 11.14 -0.62 10.56
N THR A 327 12.27 0.07 10.67
CA THR A 327 12.34 1.47 11.10
C THR A 327 12.79 2.36 9.95
N THR A 328 12.37 3.63 9.97
CA THR A 328 12.77 4.59 8.93
C THR A 328 14.27 4.90 8.97
N ASN A 329 14.80 5.07 10.18
CA ASN A 329 16.19 5.38 10.44
C ASN A 329 16.91 4.14 10.99
N PHE A 330 17.98 3.72 10.33
CA PHE A 330 18.79 2.58 10.76
C PHE A 330 19.80 2.94 11.85
N ASN A 331 20.07 4.24 12.04
CA ASN A 331 21.14 4.73 12.92
C ASN A 331 20.59 5.38 14.20
N GLY A 332 19.31 5.15 14.53
CA GLY A 332 18.67 5.68 15.74
C GLY A 332 17.15 5.77 15.62
N GLN A 333 16.51 6.28 16.68
CA GLN A 333 15.04 6.29 16.83
C GLN A 333 14.35 7.59 16.38
N THR A 334 15.08 8.58 15.86
CA THR A 334 14.45 9.79 15.32
C THR A 334 14.25 9.63 13.82
N GLY A 335 13.00 9.74 13.36
CA GLY A 335 12.70 9.88 11.94
C GLY A 335 11.34 9.31 11.54
N THR A 336 10.77 9.86 10.46
CA THR A 336 9.59 9.29 9.79
C THR A 336 9.79 9.30 8.28
N ALA A 337 9.20 8.36 7.56
CA ALA A 337 9.19 8.33 6.09
C ALA A 337 7.89 7.67 5.58
N PRO A 338 7.50 7.88 4.32
CA PRO A 338 6.44 7.08 3.72
C PRO A 338 6.77 5.58 3.85
N LEU A 339 5.79 4.76 4.22
CA LEU A 339 5.99 3.32 4.43
C LEU A 339 6.63 2.64 3.21
N VAL A 340 6.22 3.03 2.00
CA VAL A 340 6.78 2.50 0.75
C VAL A 340 8.29 2.74 0.63
N THR A 341 8.77 3.91 1.08
CA THR A 341 10.20 4.25 1.10
C THR A 341 10.95 3.41 2.11
N THR A 342 10.37 3.20 3.29
CA THR A 342 10.96 2.32 4.32
C THR A 342 11.02 0.87 3.82
N ALA A 343 9.94 0.34 3.25
CA ALA A 343 9.90 -1.01 2.68
C ALA A 343 10.96 -1.21 1.59
N GLN A 344 11.10 -0.25 0.67
CA GLN A 344 12.14 -0.27 -0.38
C GLN A 344 13.55 -0.26 0.22
N LYS A 345 13.81 0.60 1.21
CA LYS A 345 15.13 0.71 1.86
C LYS A 345 15.52 -0.58 2.59
N TRP A 346 14.54 -1.26 3.17
CA TRP A 346 14.71 -2.59 3.78
C TRP A 346 14.74 -3.73 2.76
N ARG A 347 14.35 -3.48 1.49
CA ARG A 347 14.10 -4.52 0.46
C ARG A 347 13.03 -5.53 0.91
N ALA A 348 12.00 -5.07 1.60
CA ALA A 348 10.86 -5.87 1.99
C ALA A 348 9.95 -6.13 0.77
N ALA A 349 9.47 -7.37 0.63
CA ALA A 349 8.51 -7.76 -0.40
C ALA A 349 7.10 -7.21 -0.11
N ALA A 350 6.75 -7.14 1.17
CA ALA A 350 5.54 -6.48 1.65
C ALA A 350 5.80 -5.73 2.96
N ALA A 351 4.93 -4.78 3.31
CA ALA A 351 4.97 -4.13 4.62
C ALA A 351 3.61 -3.56 5.03
N ILE A 352 3.37 -3.43 6.33
CA ILE A 352 2.26 -2.64 6.89
C ILE A 352 2.82 -1.62 7.89
N ASN A 353 2.17 -0.46 8.04
CA ASN A 353 2.56 0.50 9.07
C ASN A 353 2.37 -0.10 10.47
N GLY A 354 3.21 0.34 11.42
CA GLY A 354 3.39 -0.35 12.69
C GLY A 354 2.81 0.37 13.90
N GLY A 355 3.64 0.54 14.92
CA GLY A 355 3.29 1.15 16.20
C GLY A 355 3.28 2.68 16.18
N PHE A 356 2.65 3.25 17.20
CA PHE A 356 2.50 4.69 17.38
C PHE A 356 3.83 5.42 17.53
N PHE A 357 3.83 6.69 17.16
CA PHE A 357 4.95 7.60 17.29
C PHE A 357 4.44 9.03 17.50
N ASN A 358 5.32 9.91 17.96
CA ASN A 358 4.99 11.33 18.05
C ASN A 358 5.41 12.03 16.76
N ARG A 359 4.45 12.54 15.98
CA ARG A 359 4.73 13.20 14.69
C ARG A 359 5.58 14.46 14.78
N ASN A 360 5.57 15.14 15.92
CA ASN A 360 6.27 16.43 16.09
C ASN A 360 7.77 16.25 16.32
N ASN A 361 8.14 15.26 17.13
CA ASN A 361 9.55 14.96 17.43
C ASN A 361 10.05 13.69 16.73
N GLN A 362 9.17 12.96 16.04
CA GLN A 362 9.47 11.80 15.21
C GLN A 362 10.05 10.60 16.00
N LEU A 363 9.64 10.46 17.27
CA LEU A 363 10.13 9.43 18.18
C LEU A 363 9.08 8.32 18.43
N PRO A 364 9.49 7.08 18.70
CA PRO A 364 8.59 5.94 18.94
C PRO A 364 7.83 6.07 20.27
N LEU A 365 6.58 5.59 20.27
CA LEU A 365 5.68 5.54 21.43
C LEU A 365 5.13 4.12 21.64
N GLY A 366 6.01 3.14 21.82
CA GLY A 366 5.62 1.75 22.06
C GLY A 366 6.76 0.76 21.82
N ALA A 367 6.48 -0.51 22.07
CA ALA A 367 7.44 -1.58 21.97
C ALA A 367 7.96 -1.74 20.53
N ILE A 368 9.28 -1.76 20.36
CA ILE A 368 9.94 -2.20 19.14
C ILE A 368 11.15 -3.03 19.58
N ARG A 369 11.11 -4.34 19.33
CA ARG A 369 12.24 -5.25 19.53
C ARG A 369 12.56 -5.91 18.20
N GLN A 370 13.82 -5.86 17.78
CA GLN A 370 14.26 -6.46 16.53
C GLN A 370 15.53 -7.26 16.78
N ASP A 371 15.56 -8.52 16.34
CA ASP A 371 16.72 -9.40 16.49
C ASP A 371 17.21 -9.46 17.96
N ASN A 372 16.26 -9.59 18.89
CA ASN A 372 16.43 -9.52 20.35
C ASN A 372 16.80 -8.15 20.95
N ASN A 373 17.08 -7.13 20.14
CA ASN A 373 17.47 -5.79 20.59
C ASN A 373 16.25 -4.88 20.79
N TRP A 374 16.16 -4.25 21.96
CA TRP A 374 15.11 -3.29 22.27
C TRP A 374 15.41 -1.90 21.67
N LEU A 375 14.74 -1.61 20.55
CA LEU A 375 14.78 -0.30 19.89
C LEU A 375 13.91 0.72 20.63
N SER A 376 12.80 0.28 21.23
CA SER A 376 11.95 1.10 22.11
C SER A 376 11.11 0.23 23.06
N SER A 377 10.93 0.65 24.31
CA SER A 377 10.18 -0.12 25.31
C SER A 377 8.67 -0.03 25.14
N PRO A 378 7.91 -1.03 25.63
CA PRO A 378 6.46 -0.93 25.78
C PRO A 378 6.05 0.27 26.66
N ILE A 379 4.85 0.80 26.42
CA ILE A 379 4.25 1.86 27.24
C ILE A 379 2.81 1.47 27.57
N LEU A 380 2.32 1.94 28.72
CA LEU A 380 0.89 1.95 29.08
C LEU A 380 0.19 0.58 29.12
N GLY A 381 0.94 -0.54 29.13
CA GLY A 381 0.37 -1.89 29.08
C GLY A 381 -0.41 -2.16 27.79
N ARG A 382 0.00 -1.55 26.68
CA ARG A 382 -0.66 -1.70 25.37
C ARG A 382 -0.43 -3.07 24.76
N GLY A 383 -1.36 -3.46 23.88
CA GLY A 383 -1.26 -4.63 23.03
C GLY A 383 0.00 -4.62 22.18
N ALA A 384 0.63 -5.79 22.08
CA ALA A 384 1.79 -6.05 21.26
C ALA A 384 1.67 -7.43 20.61
N ILE A 385 2.34 -7.58 19.48
CA ILE A 385 2.62 -8.86 18.84
C ILE A 385 4.11 -9.15 18.98
N GLY A 386 4.45 -10.38 19.31
CA GLY A 386 5.81 -10.89 19.29
C GLY A 386 5.90 -12.12 18.41
N TRP A 387 7.03 -12.32 17.76
CA TRP A 387 7.28 -13.47 16.91
C TRP A 387 8.78 -13.83 16.85
N ASP A 388 9.07 -15.01 16.31
CA ASP A 388 10.42 -15.47 16.01
C ASP A 388 10.53 -16.03 14.58
N ASP A 389 11.76 -16.33 14.14
CA ASP A 389 12.01 -16.90 12.80
C ASP A 389 11.59 -18.37 12.68
N LYS A 390 11.04 -18.97 13.75
CA LYS A 390 10.52 -20.35 13.77
C LYS A 390 9.00 -20.38 13.55
N GLY A 391 8.38 -19.22 13.35
CA GLY A 391 6.94 -19.09 13.16
C GLY A 391 6.13 -19.12 14.46
N GLN A 392 6.76 -18.95 15.63
CA GLN A 392 6.02 -18.69 16.86
C GLN A 392 5.48 -17.27 16.84
N VAL A 393 4.24 -17.10 17.27
CA VAL A 393 3.57 -15.80 17.34
C VAL A 393 2.77 -15.71 18.62
N TYR A 394 2.85 -14.57 19.31
CA TYR A 394 2.11 -14.30 20.54
C TYR A 394 1.59 -12.87 20.56
N LEU A 395 0.31 -12.71 20.93
CA LEU A 395 -0.35 -11.42 21.05
C LEU A 395 -0.90 -11.26 22.47
N ASN A 396 -0.46 -10.22 23.16
CA ASN A 396 -1.01 -9.86 24.47
C ASN A 396 -0.69 -8.39 24.79
N ARG A 397 -1.21 -7.89 25.92
CA ARG A 397 -0.76 -6.64 26.52
C ARG A 397 0.63 -6.83 27.10
N LEU A 398 1.52 -5.89 26.82
CA LEU A 398 2.94 -6.04 27.11
C LEU A 398 3.45 -4.92 28.03
N ALA A 399 4.23 -5.32 29.03
CA ALA A 399 5.08 -4.47 29.84
C ALA A 399 6.53 -4.97 29.83
N LEU A 400 7.48 -4.06 30.03
CA LEU A 400 8.88 -4.38 30.26
C LEU A 400 9.23 -3.95 31.69
N ARG A 401 9.72 -4.87 32.51
CA ARG A 401 10.20 -4.59 33.85
C ARG A 401 11.72 -4.58 33.84
N GLU A 402 12.29 -3.40 33.99
CA GLU A 402 13.72 -3.21 34.16
C GLU A 402 14.03 -2.69 35.57
N THR A 403 15.04 -3.25 36.21
CA THR A 403 15.50 -2.82 37.54
C THR A 403 17.00 -2.77 37.55
N ILE A 404 17.54 -1.63 37.96
CA ILE A 404 18.96 -1.47 38.27
C ILE A 404 19.15 -1.69 39.77
N THR A 405 20.08 -2.56 40.12
CA THR A 405 20.50 -2.81 41.50
C THR A 405 21.90 -2.23 41.71
N THR A 406 22.06 -1.37 42.72
CA THR A 406 23.38 -0.86 43.11
C THR A 406 24.16 -1.93 43.87
N ALA A 407 25.49 -1.80 43.98
CA ALA A 407 26.30 -2.68 44.82
C ALA A 407 25.86 -2.73 46.30
N THR A 408 25.18 -1.69 46.78
CA THR A 408 24.60 -1.61 48.13
C THR A 408 23.20 -2.26 48.25
N GLY A 409 22.69 -2.88 47.18
CA GLY A 409 21.41 -3.58 47.16
C GLY A 409 20.18 -2.71 46.91
N ASN A 410 20.35 -1.42 46.59
CA ASN A 410 19.23 -0.54 46.28
C ASN A 410 18.66 -0.85 44.89
N ASN A 411 17.35 -1.07 44.82
CA ASN A 411 16.64 -1.35 43.57
C ASN A 411 15.99 -0.08 43.01
N ILE A 412 16.34 0.24 41.77
CA ILE A 412 15.88 1.42 41.04
C ILE A 412 15.12 0.94 39.80
N PRO A 413 13.78 1.08 39.76
CA PRO A 413 13.00 0.68 38.59
C PRO A 413 13.25 1.65 37.43
N ILE A 414 13.45 1.09 36.24
CA ILE A 414 13.52 1.83 34.99
C ILE A 414 12.12 1.85 34.38
N ALA A 415 11.59 3.06 34.17
CA ALA A 415 10.25 3.26 33.65
C ALA A 415 10.18 3.03 32.13
N PHE A 416 11.21 3.47 31.39
CA PHE A 416 11.25 3.35 29.93
C PHE A 416 12.66 3.13 29.42
N LEU A 417 12.77 2.43 28.29
CA LEU A 417 14.00 2.22 27.53
C LEU A 417 13.80 2.76 26.11
N ASN A 418 14.70 3.62 25.63
CA ASN A 418 14.71 4.15 24.27
C ASN A 418 13.33 4.68 23.80
N SER A 419 12.61 5.37 24.68
CA SER A 419 11.24 5.81 24.41
C SER A 419 11.14 7.32 24.23
N GLY A 420 10.27 7.73 23.29
CA GLY A 420 9.79 9.11 23.19
C GLY A 420 8.66 9.45 24.18
N TYR A 421 8.20 8.47 24.97
CA TYR A 421 7.17 8.68 25.99
C TYR A 421 7.79 9.22 27.29
N ILE A 422 7.34 10.42 27.70
CA ILE A 422 7.95 11.16 28.80
C ILE A 422 7.04 11.13 30.02
N LYS A 423 7.55 10.57 31.13
CA LYS A 423 6.96 10.65 32.47
C LYS A 423 8.04 10.81 33.53
N ALA A 424 7.61 11.10 34.77
CA ALA A 424 8.47 11.04 35.93
C ALA A 424 9.03 9.61 36.13
N GLY A 425 10.24 9.52 36.70
CA GLY A 425 10.95 8.27 36.91
C GLY A 425 12.34 8.27 36.28
N VAL A 426 12.90 7.08 36.12
CA VAL A 426 14.20 6.86 35.46
C VAL A 426 13.95 6.26 34.07
N SER A 427 14.58 6.81 33.04
CA SER A 427 14.59 6.20 31.70
C SER A 427 16.01 5.88 31.27
N ARG A 428 16.16 4.83 30.46
CA ARG A 428 17.44 4.33 29.97
C ARG A 428 17.55 4.53 28.47
N TYR A 429 18.70 4.99 27.99
CA TYR A 429 18.98 5.17 26.57
C TYR A 429 20.26 4.45 26.18
N THR A 430 20.17 3.54 25.21
CA THR A 430 21.29 2.73 24.68
C THR A 430 21.68 3.22 23.28
N SER A 431 22.70 2.60 22.68
CA SER A 431 23.12 2.86 21.30
C SER A 431 22.00 2.76 20.27
N GLU A 432 20.95 1.97 20.54
CA GLU A 432 19.78 1.84 19.67
C GLU A 432 18.96 3.14 19.57
N TRP A 433 19.05 4.02 20.58
CA TRP A 433 18.48 5.36 20.51
C TRP A 433 19.15 6.21 19.42
N GLY A 434 20.47 6.06 19.30
CA GLY A 434 21.36 6.85 18.45
C GLY A 434 22.72 7.04 19.14
N GLN A 435 23.60 7.83 18.52
CA GLN A 435 24.94 8.13 19.07
C GLN A 435 24.90 9.05 20.31
N SER A 436 23.82 9.80 20.49
CA SER A 436 23.66 10.74 21.58
C SER A 436 22.20 10.89 21.98
N TYR A 437 21.99 11.40 23.20
CA TYR A 437 20.69 11.77 23.73
C TYR A 437 20.61 13.28 23.94
N THR A 438 19.47 13.85 23.58
CA THR A 438 19.15 15.25 23.85
C THR A 438 17.94 15.30 24.77
N PRO A 439 17.97 16.05 25.89
CA PRO A 439 16.91 16.12 26.88
C PRO A 439 15.53 16.38 26.27
N LEU A 440 14.57 15.52 26.59
CA LEU A 440 13.19 15.60 26.10
C LEU A 440 12.30 16.48 27.00
N SER A 441 12.74 16.78 28.22
CA SER A 441 12.09 17.66 29.18
C SER A 441 13.10 18.55 29.93
N ASP A 442 12.60 19.62 30.54
CA ASP A 442 13.40 20.51 31.37
C ASP A 442 13.81 19.83 32.68
N ASN A 443 14.96 20.25 33.21
CA ASN A 443 15.49 19.80 34.50
C ASN A 443 15.69 18.28 34.62
N GLU A 444 16.10 17.63 33.54
CA GLU A 444 16.55 16.24 33.58
C GLU A 444 17.92 16.14 34.27
N ILE A 445 18.15 15.05 34.99
CA ILE A 445 19.49 14.66 35.45
C ILE A 445 19.97 13.54 34.54
N ILE A 446 21.09 13.77 33.88
CA ILE A 446 21.74 12.82 32.97
C ILE A 446 22.84 12.11 33.74
N ILE A 447 22.83 10.78 33.68
CA ILE A 447 23.84 9.91 34.31
C ILE A 447 24.42 9.02 33.23
N VAL A 448 25.74 9.01 33.13
CA VAL A 448 26.47 8.19 32.16
C VAL A 448 26.98 6.94 32.85
N VAL A 449 26.70 5.79 32.25
CA VAL A 449 27.13 4.48 32.74
C VAL A 449 27.98 3.82 31.67
N GLU A 450 29.19 3.39 32.02
CA GLU A 450 30.09 2.59 31.18
C GLU A 450 30.58 1.38 31.96
N ASN A 451 30.67 0.21 31.30
CA ASN A 451 31.13 -1.03 31.94
C ASN A 451 30.41 -1.31 33.29
N ASN A 452 29.11 -1.07 33.34
CA ASN A 452 28.27 -1.23 34.53
C ASN A 452 28.61 -0.30 35.72
N GLN A 453 29.39 0.78 35.51
CA GLN A 453 29.72 1.75 36.54
C GLN A 453 29.25 3.16 36.14
N VAL A 454 28.74 3.93 37.11
CA VAL A 454 28.42 5.35 36.89
C VAL A 454 29.72 6.15 36.71
N ILE A 455 29.83 6.87 35.60
CA ILE A 455 31.02 7.69 35.28
C ILE A 455 30.82 9.13 35.75
N TYR A 456 29.72 9.76 35.35
CA TYR A 456 29.38 11.11 35.80
C TYR A 456 27.87 11.35 35.79
N GLN A 457 27.50 12.44 36.47
CA GLN A 457 26.14 12.92 36.60
C GLN A 457 26.09 14.42 36.34
N GLN A 458 25.13 14.89 35.55
CA GLN A 458 24.99 16.29 35.19
C GLN A 458 23.51 16.70 35.11
N GLN A 459 23.19 17.92 35.55
CA GLN A 459 21.86 18.50 35.36
C GLN A 459 21.73 19.15 33.98
N ALA A 460 20.73 18.72 33.22
CA ALA A 460 20.28 19.35 31.97
C ALA A 460 19.10 20.28 32.24
N ARG A 461 19.35 21.60 32.25
CA ARG A 461 18.34 22.59 32.68
C ARG A 461 17.16 22.72 31.73
N LYS A 462 17.40 22.68 30.42
CA LYS A 462 16.38 22.96 29.39
C LYS A 462 16.30 21.83 28.38
N ALA A 463 15.09 21.47 27.97
CA ALA A 463 14.86 20.52 26.89
C ALA A 463 15.54 21.01 25.60
N LYS A 464 16.07 20.07 24.81
CA LYS A 464 16.72 20.36 23.52
C LYS A 464 17.93 21.30 23.59
N SER A 465 18.52 21.55 24.76
CA SER A 465 19.61 22.53 24.89
C SER A 465 21.00 21.97 24.60
N GLN A 466 21.25 20.70 24.93
CA GLN A 466 22.56 20.06 24.82
C GLN A 466 22.40 18.58 24.46
N SER A 467 23.32 18.06 23.65
CA SER A 467 23.41 16.64 23.32
C SER A 467 24.47 15.96 24.20
N TYR A 468 24.15 14.78 24.71
CA TYR A 468 25.00 13.95 25.58
C TYR A 468 25.35 12.65 24.85
N PRO A 469 26.64 12.32 24.66
CA PRO A 469 27.01 11.09 23.95
C PRO A 469 26.54 9.85 24.72
N ILE A 470 26.05 8.85 23.99
CA ILE A 470 25.73 7.54 24.56
C ILE A 470 26.97 6.64 24.40
N PRO A 471 27.56 6.12 25.49
CA PRO A 471 28.76 5.28 25.38
C PRO A 471 28.50 3.99 24.62
N LYS A 472 29.52 3.50 23.87
CA LYS A 472 29.40 2.26 23.07
C LYS A 472 29.25 1.00 23.94
N ASN A 473 29.91 0.97 25.09
CA ASN A 473 29.94 -0.11 26.08
C ASN A 473 29.11 0.25 27.33
N GLY A 474 28.02 1.00 27.12
CA GLY A 474 27.28 1.61 28.22
C GLY A 474 25.91 2.12 27.81
N TYR A 475 25.37 3.02 28.62
CA TYR A 475 24.08 3.66 28.41
C TYR A 475 23.98 4.97 29.20
N LEU A 476 22.96 5.76 28.88
CA LEU A 476 22.54 6.91 29.67
C LEU A 476 21.33 6.56 30.52
N LEU A 477 21.27 7.12 31.72
CA LEU A 477 20.04 7.24 32.50
C LEU A 477 19.60 8.70 32.55
N THR A 478 18.31 8.93 32.39
CA THR A 478 17.69 10.24 32.57
C THR A 478 16.72 10.16 33.74
N ILE A 479 16.89 11.02 34.73
CA ILE A 479 16.02 11.08 35.90
C ILE A 479 15.11 12.29 35.79
N ARG A 480 13.81 12.05 35.91
CA ARG A 480 12.76 13.07 35.85
C ARG A 480 11.94 13.04 37.13
N LYS A 481 11.97 14.12 37.90
CA LYS A 481 11.17 14.26 39.14
C LYS A 481 11.33 13.06 40.11
N ASN A 482 12.54 12.53 40.24
CA ASN A 482 12.85 11.42 41.15
C ASN A 482 14.21 11.66 41.84
N ALA A 483 14.21 12.50 42.89
CA ALA A 483 15.42 12.88 43.60
C ALA A 483 16.12 11.70 44.31
N VAL A 484 15.36 10.69 44.74
CA VAL A 484 15.91 9.51 45.43
C VAL A 484 16.79 8.68 44.50
N ALA A 485 16.35 8.40 43.26
CA ALA A 485 17.19 7.69 42.30
C ALA A 485 18.48 8.44 42.00
N SER A 486 18.42 9.77 41.97
CA SER A 486 19.56 10.64 41.71
C SER A 486 20.64 10.57 42.80
N SER A 487 20.24 10.41 44.07
CA SER A 487 21.20 10.29 45.18
C SER A 487 21.83 8.91 45.30
N LEU A 488 21.22 7.88 44.70
CA LEU A 488 21.70 6.50 44.73
C LEU A 488 22.67 6.17 43.58
N LEU A 489 22.83 7.07 42.61
CA LEU A 489 23.59 6.86 41.37
C LEU A 489 24.76 7.83 41.26
N SER A 490 25.53 7.98 42.34
CA SER A 490 26.75 8.80 42.35
C SER A 490 27.88 8.17 41.51
N PRO A 491 28.83 8.96 40.98
CA PRO A 491 30.01 8.46 40.27
C PRO A 491 30.75 7.35 41.04
N GLY A 492 31.19 6.31 40.33
CA GLY A 492 31.84 5.12 40.88
C GLY A 492 30.89 3.98 41.29
N THR A 493 29.58 4.22 41.32
CA THR A 493 28.59 3.19 41.70
C THR A 493 28.50 2.09 40.65
N ASN A 494 28.71 0.83 41.07
CA ASN A 494 28.48 -0.35 40.23
C ASN A 494 26.99 -0.72 40.18
N LEU A 495 26.52 -1.10 39.00
CA LEU A 495 25.13 -1.34 38.67
C LEU A 495 24.95 -2.74 38.06
N THR A 496 23.89 -3.44 38.45
CA THR A 496 23.44 -4.66 37.76
C THR A 496 22.06 -4.43 37.19
N LEU A 497 21.85 -4.76 35.91
CA LEU A 497 20.55 -4.61 35.25
C LEU A 497 19.83 -5.96 35.16
N GLN A 498 18.59 -6.01 35.62
CA GLN A 498 17.65 -7.09 35.36
C GLN A 498 16.55 -6.59 34.44
N SER A 499 16.18 -7.39 33.42
CA SER A 499 15.20 -7.02 32.40
C SER A 499 14.34 -8.22 32.03
N ASN A 500 13.01 -8.08 32.15
CA ASN A 500 12.05 -9.14 31.82
C ASN A 500 10.77 -8.55 31.24
N THR A 501 10.17 -9.24 30.27
CA THR A 501 8.83 -8.91 29.78
C THR A 501 7.75 -9.47 30.70
N ILE A 502 6.60 -8.81 30.70
CA ILE A 502 5.37 -9.31 31.32
C ILE A 502 4.27 -9.20 30.25
N PRO A 503 3.66 -10.32 29.81
CA PRO A 503 3.97 -11.71 30.15
C PRO A 503 5.36 -12.20 29.73
N THR A 504 5.87 -13.27 30.36
CA THR A 504 7.23 -13.80 30.15
C THR A 504 7.39 -14.52 28.82
N GLU A 505 6.30 -14.94 28.18
CA GLU A 505 6.30 -15.55 26.84
C GLU A 505 6.92 -14.62 25.79
N PHE A 506 6.88 -13.30 25.99
CA PHE A 506 7.57 -12.35 25.11
C PHE A 506 9.09 -12.40 25.22
N ASN A 507 9.68 -12.95 26.30
CA ASN A 507 11.13 -12.98 26.50
C ASN A 507 11.83 -13.75 25.37
N GLN A 508 11.22 -14.87 24.93
CA GLN A 508 11.78 -15.78 23.92
C GLN A 508 11.58 -15.30 22.48
N LEU A 509 10.80 -14.24 22.25
CA LEU A 509 10.47 -13.74 20.93
C LEU A 509 11.50 -12.70 20.50
N SER A 510 12.18 -12.97 19.38
CA SER A 510 13.26 -12.10 18.85
C SER A 510 12.74 -10.79 18.30
N HIS A 511 11.47 -10.78 17.87
CA HIS A 511 10.80 -9.60 17.33
C HIS A 511 9.56 -9.27 18.14
N ILE A 512 9.35 -7.99 18.42
CA ILE A 512 8.16 -7.47 19.09
C ILE A 512 7.78 -6.13 18.49
N LEU A 513 6.49 -5.93 18.25
CA LEU A 513 5.93 -4.63 17.93
C LEU A 513 4.70 -4.33 18.79
N GLY A 514 4.72 -3.19 19.48
CA GLY A 514 3.63 -2.67 20.29
C GLY A 514 2.84 -1.61 19.56
N ALA A 515 1.51 -1.68 19.66
CA ALA A 515 0.61 -0.69 19.10
C ALA A 515 -0.63 -0.57 19.99
N GLY A 516 -1.72 -1.24 19.62
CA GLY A 516 -2.93 -1.38 20.41
C GLY A 516 -4.13 -0.57 19.89
N PRO A 517 -5.31 -0.82 20.43
CA PRO A 517 -5.59 -1.83 21.46
C PRO A 517 -5.57 -3.27 20.94
N LEU A 518 -5.45 -4.23 21.86
CA LEU A 518 -5.69 -5.64 21.53
C LEU A 518 -7.17 -5.83 21.16
N LEU A 519 -7.43 -6.41 19.98
CA LEU A 519 -8.78 -6.51 19.41
C LEU A 519 -9.44 -7.84 19.75
N ILE A 520 -8.73 -8.94 19.50
CA ILE A 520 -9.22 -10.31 19.67
C ILE A 520 -8.18 -11.09 20.46
N SER A 521 -8.64 -11.92 21.39
CA SER A 521 -7.85 -12.96 22.02
C SER A 521 -8.66 -14.24 22.13
N ASN A 522 -8.08 -15.38 21.75
CA ASN A 522 -8.73 -16.68 21.82
C ASN A 522 -10.12 -16.69 21.15
N ARG A 523 -10.21 -16.08 19.96
CA ARG A 523 -11.42 -15.90 19.11
C ARG A 523 -12.49 -14.98 19.69
N ARG A 524 -12.26 -14.37 20.86
CA ARG A 524 -13.19 -13.43 21.50
C ARG A 524 -12.75 -12.00 21.26
N ILE A 525 -13.69 -11.15 20.86
CA ILE A 525 -13.47 -9.70 20.82
C ILE A 525 -13.30 -9.22 22.26
N ILE A 526 -12.17 -8.56 22.55
CA ILE A 526 -11.77 -8.11 23.90
C ILE A 526 -11.32 -6.64 23.91
N VAL A 527 -11.82 -5.85 22.94
CA VAL A 527 -11.48 -4.44 22.79
C VAL A 527 -11.70 -3.71 24.11
N ASN A 528 -10.61 -3.21 24.70
CA ASN A 528 -10.65 -2.42 25.92
C ASN A 528 -9.61 -1.30 25.86
N ALA A 529 -9.89 -0.32 25.01
CA ALA A 529 -9.01 0.83 24.78
C ALA A 529 -8.80 1.70 26.05
N VAL A 530 -9.75 1.68 27.00
CA VAL A 530 -9.59 2.36 28.30
C VAL A 530 -8.48 1.72 29.13
N SER A 531 -8.47 0.39 29.24
CA SER A 531 -7.43 -0.35 30.00
C SER A 531 -6.01 -0.14 29.43
N GLU A 532 -5.92 0.14 28.13
CA GLU A 532 -4.68 0.42 27.41
C GLU A 532 -4.38 1.93 27.28
N GLN A 533 -5.10 2.73 28.08
CA GLN A 533 -4.91 4.17 28.28
C GLN A 533 -5.00 5.01 26.99
N PHE A 534 -5.84 4.59 26.04
CA PHE A 534 -6.17 5.43 24.89
C PHE A 534 -7.15 6.54 25.29
N SER A 535 -7.04 7.71 24.66
CA SER A 535 -7.90 8.86 24.96
C SER A 535 -9.36 8.61 24.57
N LYS A 536 -10.32 9.30 25.22
CA LYS A 536 -11.75 9.23 24.85
C LYS A 536 -12.00 9.61 23.39
N GLY A 537 -11.19 10.50 22.82
CA GLY A 537 -11.26 10.87 21.41
C GLY A 537 -10.91 9.70 20.49
N PHE A 538 -9.76 9.06 20.74
CA PHE A 538 -9.32 7.87 19.99
C PHE A 538 -10.34 6.73 20.07
N GLN A 539 -10.91 6.49 21.25
CA GLN A 539 -11.91 5.45 21.49
C GLN A 539 -13.17 5.62 20.62
N LYS A 540 -13.60 6.86 20.39
CA LYS A 540 -14.81 7.18 19.59
C LYS A 540 -14.51 7.38 18.10
N GLN A 541 -13.24 7.44 17.72
CA GLN A 541 -12.81 7.77 16.38
C GLN A 541 -13.21 6.68 15.37
N LYS A 542 -13.67 7.10 14.19
CA LYS A 542 -13.94 6.25 13.02
C LYS A 542 -12.94 6.57 11.92
N ALA A 543 -11.88 5.81 11.79
CA ALA A 543 -10.76 6.16 10.91
C ALA A 543 -10.42 5.01 9.96
N SER A 544 -9.50 5.26 9.02
CA SER A 544 -8.71 4.18 8.42
C SER A 544 -8.00 3.39 9.53
N ARG A 545 -7.90 2.07 9.40
CA ARG A 545 -7.32 1.17 10.40
C ARG A 545 -6.36 0.19 9.74
N SER A 546 -5.23 -0.01 10.40
CA SER A 546 -4.34 -1.15 10.16
C SER A 546 -4.46 -2.14 11.30
N ALA A 547 -4.37 -3.43 11.01
CA ALA A 547 -4.31 -4.48 12.02
C ALA A 547 -3.42 -5.62 11.58
N ILE A 548 -2.94 -6.37 12.57
CA ILE A 548 -2.28 -7.65 12.40
C ILE A 548 -3.04 -8.71 13.17
N GLY A 549 -3.21 -9.89 12.59
CA GLY A 549 -3.86 -11.01 13.26
C GLY A 549 -3.27 -12.35 12.88
N VAL A 550 -3.64 -13.39 13.62
CA VAL A 550 -3.22 -14.77 13.39
C VAL A 550 -4.47 -15.62 13.23
N THR A 551 -4.52 -16.48 12.22
CA THR A 551 -5.63 -17.43 12.02
C THR A 551 -5.40 -18.70 12.83
N LYS A 552 -6.42 -19.58 12.92
CA LYS A 552 -6.28 -20.92 13.53
C LYS A 552 -5.13 -21.74 12.92
N ARG A 553 -4.78 -21.48 11.66
CA ARG A 553 -3.72 -22.21 10.94
C ARG A 553 -2.32 -21.64 11.22
N GLY A 554 -2.19 -20.56 11.99
CA GLY A 554 -0.92 -19.86 12.21
C GLY A 554 -0.53 -18.88 11.10
N THR A 555 -1.41 -18.66 10.11
CA THR A 555 -1.21 -17.65 9.06
C THR A 555 -1.33 -16.25 9.66
N ILE A 556 -0.35 -15.39 9.39
CA ILE A 556 -0.40 -13.97 9.75
C ILE A 556 -1.23 -13.22 8.72
N MET A 557 -2.07 -12.30 9.18
CA MET A 557 -2.85 -11.39 8.35
C MET A 557 -2.38 -9.95 8.57
N LEU A 558 -2.00 -9.25 7.51
CA LEU A 558 -1.75 -7.79 7.53
C LEU A 558 -2.94 -7.11 6.85
N VAL A 559 -3.74 -6.35 7.59
CA VAL A 559 -5.06 -5.89 7.14
C VAL A 559 -5.15 -4.36 7.17
N ALA A 560 -5.58 -3.76 6.07
CA ALA A 560 -5.87 -2.33 5.94
C ALA A 560 -7.34 -2.11 5.55
N VAL A 561 -8.00 -1.19 6.28
CA VAL A 561 -9.40 -0.82 6.09
C VAL A 561 -9.54 0.70 6.06
N HIS A 562 -10.24 1.23 5.06
CA HIS A 562 -10.53 2.66 4.94
C HIS A 562 -12.01 2.96 5.26
N THR A 563 -12.65 3.80 4.46
CA THR A 563 -14.06 4.16 4.62
C THR A 563 -14.99 3.00 4.25
N ARG A 564 -16.05 2.79 5.04
CA ARG A 564 -17.15 1.89 4.67
C ARG A 564 -17.84 2.37 3.39
N VAL A 565 -18.54 1.47 2.70
CA VAL A 565 -19.41 1.82 1.57
C VAL A 565 -20.42 2.88 2.02
N GLY A 566 -20.30 4.09 1.46
CA GLY A 566 -21.21 5.21 1.74
C GLY A 566 -21.07 5.85 3.13
N GLY A 567 -19.91 5.74 3.80
CA GLY A 567 -19.72 6.36 5.11
C GLY A 567 -18.28 6.53 5.56
N SER A 568 -18.08 6.69 6.87
CA SER A 568 -16.75 6.91 7.47
C SER A 568 -15.98 5.61 7.74
N GLY A 569 -14.75 5.73 8.22
CA GLY A 569 -13.90 4.60 8.60
C GLY A 569 -14.45 3.72 9.73
N ALA A 570 -13.73 2.68 10.09
CA ALA A 570 -14.13 1.73 11.13
C ALA A 570 -13.87 2.28 12.54
N SER A 571 -14.79 2.01 13.47
CA SER A 571 -14.48 2.03 14.91
C SER A 571 -13.55 0.87 15.29
N LEU A 572 -13.03 0.87 16.51
CA LEU A 572 -12.22 -0.23 17.03
C LEU A 572 -13.02 -1.55 17.11
N ASP A 573 -14.28 -1.50 17.53
CA ASP A 573 -15.16 -2.67 17.60
C ASP A 573 -15.50 -3.21 16.21
N GLU A 574 -15.74 -2.33 15.24
CA GLU A 574 -15.97 -2.72 13.85
C GLU A 574 -14.71 -3.35 13.25
N MET A 575 -13.52 -2.82 13.55
CA MET A 575 -12.26 -3.43 13.14
C MET A 575 -12.07 -4.82 13.75
N ALA A 576 -12.42 -5.02 15.02
CA ALA A 576 -12.38 -6.34 15.65
C ALA A 576 -13.36 -7.32 14.99
N GLN A 577 -14.57 -6.87 14.62
CA GLN A 577 -15.54 -7.70 13.88
C GLN A 577 -15.04 -8.05 12.48
N ILE A 578 -14.39 -7.11 11.77
CA ILE A 578 -13.76 -7.37 10.47
C ILE A 578 -12.69 -8.46 10.65
N MET A 579 -11.72 -8.27 11.57
CA MET A 579 -10.67 -9.27 11.83
C MET A 579 -11.25 -10.64 12.20
N GLN A 580 -12.30 -10.69 13.01
CA GLN A 580 -12.98 -11.94 13.36
C GLN A 580 -13.64 -12.59 12.14
N SER A 581 -14.30 -11.81 11.28
CA SER A 581 -14.93 -12.31 10.05
C SER A 581 -13.91 -12.85 9.03
N LEU A 582 -12.69 -12.31 9.04
CA LEU A 582 -11.56 -12.79 8.25
C LEU A 582 -10.91 -14.05 8.84
N GLY A 583 -11.34 -14.51 10.03
CA GLY A 583 -10.88 -15.75 10.66
C GLY A 583 -9.71 -15.58 11.65
N ALA A 584 -9.41 -14.36 12.09
CA ALA A 584 -8.41 -14.12 13.12
C ALA A 584 -8.85 -14.70 14.47
N THR A 585 -7.97 -15.50 15.09
CA THR A 585 -8.14 -15.98 16.47
C THR A 585 -7.60 -14.97 17.48
N ASP A 586 -6.56 -14.23 17.08
CA ASP A 586 -5.92 -13.19 17.88
C ASP A 586 -5.61 -12.04 16.93
N ALA A 587 -5.84 -10.80 17.37
CA ALA A 587 -5.66 -9.62 16.54
C ALA A 587 -5.31 -8.39 17.35
N LEU A 588 -4.45 -7.55 16.79
CA LEU A 588 -3.96 -6.29 17.35
C LEU A 588 -4.21 -5.16 16.37
N ASN A 589 -4.77 -4.05 16.86
CA ASN A 589 -4.84 -2.81 16.11
C ASN A 589 -3.45 -2.16 16.03
N LEU A 590 -3.08 -1.69 14.85
CA LEU A 590 -1.87 -0.91 14.58
C LEU A 590 -2.20 0.59 14.49
N ASP A 591 -1.20 1.43 14.27
CA ASP A 591 -1.45 2.86 14.03
C ASP A 591 -2.40 3.04 12.82
N GLY A 592 -3.28 4.04 12.87
CA GLY A 592 -4.40 4.19 11.93
C GLY A 592 -4.42 5.55 11.25
N GLY A 593 -5.60 5.95 10.75
CA GLY A 593 -5.76 7.24 10.06
C GLY A 593 -4.87 7.33 8.83
N SER A 594 -4.23 8.49 8.64
CA SER A 594 -3.31 8.71 7.50
C SER A 594 -2.04 7.85 7.56
N SER A 595 -1.70 7.24 8.72
CA SER A 595 -0.60 6.27 8.83
C SER A 595 -0.93 4.92 8.18
N THR A 596 -2.21 4.59 8.01
CA THR A 596 -2.67 3.32 7.40
C THR A 596 -2.06 3.18 6.01
N GLY A 597 -1.29 2.12 5.80
CA GLY A 597 -0.70 1.78 4.50
C GLY A 597 -0.29 0.32 4.44
N LEU A 598 -0.61 -0.34 3.33
CA LEU A 598 -0.24 -1.72 3.03
C LEU A 598 0.55 -1.76 1.72
N VAL A 599 1.79 -2.22 1.81
CA VAL A 599 2.76 -2.28 0.71
C VAL A 599 2.92 -3.72 0.26
N LEU A 600 2.92 -3.94 -1.05
CA LEU A 600 3.32 -5.18 -1.71
C LEU A 600 4.11 -4.82 -2.97
N GLY A 601 5.19 -5.54 -3.28
CA GLY A 601 5.98 -5.30 -4.50
C GLY A 601 6.51 -3.86 -4.63
N GLY A 602 6.78 -3.19 -3.50
CA GLY A 602 7.28 -1.81 -3.47
C GLY A 602 6.26 -0.71 -3.81
N GLN A 603 4.96 -1.03 -3.79
CA GLN A 603 3.86 -0.10 -4.06
C GLN A 603 2.76 -0.23 -2.97
N LEU A 604 1.99 0.84 -2.73
CA LEU A 604 0.80 0.76 -1.88
C LEU A 604 -0.34 0.06 -2.64
N ILE A 605 -1.06 -0.84 -1.97
CA ILE A 605 -2.19 -1.58 -2.54
C ILE A 605 -3.55 -1.20 -1.93
N ASP A 606 -3.57 -0.43 -0.84
CA ASP A 606 -4.79 -0.05 -0.12
C ASP A 606 -5.29 1.36 -0.46
N ARG A 607 -4.39 2.26 -0.87
CA ARG A 607 -4.67 3.69 -1.05
C ARG A 607 -3.74 4.38 -2.06
N SER A 608 -4.11 5.59 -2.46
CA SER A 608 -3.25 6.47 -3.26
C SER A 608 -2.08 7.01 -2.42
N PRO A 609 -0.82 6.99 -2.92
CA PRO A 609 0.36 7.43 -2.17
C PRO A 609 0.28 8.86 -1.64
N VAL A 610 -0.41 9.77 -2.33
CA VAL A 610 -0.55 11.18 -1.91
C VAL A 610 -1.32 11.37 -0.61
N THR A 611 -2.05 10.32 -0.19
CA THR A 611 -2.88 10.34 1.03
C THR A 611 -2.21 9.64 2.21
N ALA A 612 -1.08 8.97 1.98
CA ALA A 612 -0.36 8.23 3.02
C ALA A 612 0.62 9.17 3.75
N ALA A 613 0.49 9.26 5.07
CA ALA A 613 1.40 10.02 5.90
C ALA A 613 2.77 9.30 6.04
N ARG A 614 3.74 10.05 6.55
CA ARG A 614 5.02 9.49 6.97
C ARG A 614 4.83 8.77 8.31
N VAL A 615 5.42 7.59 8.44
CA VAL A 615 5.37 6.76 9.65
C VAL A 615 6.78 6.53 10.22
N HIS A 616 6.87 6.26 11.52
CA HIS A 616 8.15 5.95 12.16
C HIS A 616 8.64 4.54 11.79
N ASN A 617 7.73 3.56 11.86
CA ASN A 617 8.03 2.14 11.79
C ASN A 617 6.89 1.34 11.12
N GLY A 618 7.19 0.09 10.78
CA GLY A 618 6.27 -0.88 10.20
C GLY A 618 6.66 -2.32 10.51
N ILE A 619 5.93 -3.26 9.94
CA ILE A 619 6.30 -4.68 9.87
C ILE A 619 6.61 -4.98 8.42
N GLY A 620 7.84 -5.40 8.14
CA GLY A 620 8.28 -5.84 6.81
C GLY A 620 8.22 -7.36 6.69
N VAL A 621 7.83 -7.85 5.52
CA VAL A 621 7.87 -9.26 5.13
C VAL A 621 8.95 -9.43 4.05
N PHE A 622 9.83 -10.39 4.26
CA PHE A 622 10.95 -10.70 3.38
C PHE A 622 10.80 -12.10 2.83
N VAL A 623 11.09 -12.25 1.54
CA VAL A 623 11.10 -13.54 0.86
C VAL A 623 12.54 -13.84 0.46
N ASN A 624 13.13 -14.82 1.13
CA ASN A 624 14.47 -15.31 0.86
C ASN A 624 14.42 -16.35 -0.29
N PRO A 625 15.41 -16.35 -1.19
CA PRO A 625 15.49 -17.28 -2.32
C PRO A 625 15.63 -18.75 -1.90
#